data_AF-A0A7W1LD84-F1
#
_entry.id   AF-A0A7W1LD84-F1
#
_cell.length_a   1.000
_cell.length_b   1.000
_cell.length_c   1.000
_cell.angle_alpha   90.00
_cell.angle_beta   90.00
_cell.angle_gamma   90.00
#
_symmetry.space_group_name_H-M   'P 1'
#
loop_
_entity.id
_entity.type
_entity.pdbx_description
1 polymer ?
#
loop_
_entity_poly.entity_id
_entity_poly.type
_entity_poly.pdbx_seq_one_letter_code
_entity_poly.pdbx_strand_id
1 'polypeptide(L)'
;MMNRNSRLWWQILSASFVIFLLSFVAMAETDPNPDSPTPVLISESKDSLRALATSPDRLGRTNLSSLKSRAFMPNSRVVLYATNFEFLADEGANSIRLYVEDAKGRKYRFPVLDVSPLRGQQWVYALTVELRDELGFWEQPEADGDVLVGITWRGLASNRVRLAFGKTGGNIKDDEGAVPTPFPTSPINNPGSGQQPDAVGYLYSGDRVRFLEQATFGPTPALDERIRRIGLRTWLAEQFDAPYPTNPYPNIPLMPTNISDECRATTNCARDHYTQYPLQNWFFKEAFYGDAQLKHRVAWSLSQLWVVSGVDTKQSSHMIAYHQLLSKNAFGNYRTLMNDITLNPGMGNYLDMVRSTKNNPNENYAREILQLFSVGLFMLNQDGTLQRDA
;
A
#
# COMPACT_ATOMS: atom_id res chain seq x y z
N MET A 1 42.26 -49.42 -14.95
CA MET A 1 43.18 -48.27 -15.07
C MET A 1 42.72 -47.39 -16.22
N MET A 2 42.07 -46.26 -15.94
CA MET A 2 41.72 -45.28 -16.99
C MET A 2 42.98 -44.59 -17.50
N ASN A 3 43.14 -44.54 -18.82
CA ASN A 3 44.31 -44.01 -19.49
C ASN A 3 44.50 -42.51 -19.15
N ARG A 4 45.75 -42.07 -18.96
CA ARG A 4 46.08 -40.72 -18.45
C ARG A 4 45.50 -39.60 -19.33
N ASN A 5 45.30 -39.86 -20.62
CA ASN A 5 44.65 -38.94 -21.57
C ASN A 5 43.13 -38.81 -21.37
N SER A 6 42.44 -39.83 -20.85
CA SER A 6 40.98 -39.77 -20.63
C SER A 6 40.62 -38.97 -19.37
N ARG A 7 41.52 -38.93 -18.37
CA ARG A 7 41.36 -38.08 -17.17
C ARG A 7 41.52 -36.60 -17.49
N LEU A 8 42.49 -36.25 -18.36
CA LEU A 8 42.69 -34.87 -18.78
C LEU A 8 41.49 -34.36 -19.60
N TRP A 9 40.97 -35.19 -20.50
CA TRP A 9 39.74 -34.88 -21.27
C TRP A 9 38.52 -34.69 -20.38
N TRP A 10 38.33 -35.54 -19.37
CA TRP A 10 37.25 -35.37 -18.39
C TRP A 10 37.40 -34.11 -17.54
N GLN A 11 38.62 -33.74 -17.16
CA GLN A 11 38.89 -32.50 -16.42
C GLN A 11 38.65 -31.25 -17.28
N ILE A 12 38.97 -31.30 -18.56
CA ILE A 12 38.69 -30.20 -19.50
C ILE A 12 37.18 -30.08 -19.75
N LEU A 13 36.48 -31.21 -19.98
CA LEU A 13 35.02 -31.21 -20.17
C LEU A 13 34.27 -30.72 -18.92
N SER A 14 34.70 -31.09 -17.72
CA SER A 14 34.09 -30.62 -16.47
C SER A 14 34.42 -29.16 -16.17
N ALA A 15 35.63 -28.68 -16.48
CA ALA A 15 35.97 -27.25 -16.39
C ALA A 15 35.18 -26.41 -17.41
N SER A 16 35.01 -26.89 -18.64
CA SER A 16 34.20 -26.23 -19.66
C SER A 16 32.71 -26.22 -19.30
N PHE A 17 32.19 -27.28 -18.68
CA PHE A 17 30.79 -27.34 -18.22
C PHE A 17 30.53 -26.39 -17.04
N VAL A 18 31.50 -26.24 -16.12
CA VAL A 18 31.42 -25.26 -15.01
C VAL A 18 31.54 -23.83 -15.52
N ILE A 19 32.37 -23.56 -16.53
CA ILE A 19 32.46 -22.23 -17.18
C ILE A 19 31.17 -21.93 -17.95
N PHE A 20 30.54 -22.93 -18.59
CA PHE A 20 29.27 -22.75 -19.30
C PHE A 20 28.10 -22.49 -18.34
N LEU A 21 28.09 -23.12 -17.16
CA LEU A 21 27.13 -22.84 -16.08
C LEU A 21 27.33 -21.46 -15.44
N LEU A 22 28.57 -20.93 -15.44
CA LEU A 22 28.88 -19.57 -14.98
C LEU A 22 28.59 -18.48 -16.05
N SER A 23 28.28 -18.87 -17.28
CA SER A 23 27.93 -17.96 -18.38
C SER A 23 26.43 -17.85 -18.66
N PHE A 24 25.57 -18.37 -17.77
CA PHE A 24 24.25 -17.77 -17.62
C PHE A 24 24.50 -16.38 -17.04
N VAL A 25 24.69 -15.42 -17.93
CA VAL A 25 24.33 -14.03 -17.67
C VAL A 25 22.88 -14.15 -17.21
N ALA A 26 22.67 -14.08 -15.89
CA ALA A 26 21.38 -13.71 -15.36
C ALA A 26 21.06 -12.45 -16.15
N MET A 27 20.12 -12.55 -17.08
CA MET A 27 19.52 -11.35 -17.66
C MET A 27 19.00 -10.67 -16.41
N ALA A 28 19.71 -9.64 -15.95
CA ALA A 28 19.18 -8.74 -14.96
C ALA A 28 17.88 -8.30 -15.62
N GLU A 29 16.77 -8.78 -15.07
CA GLU A 29 15.46 -8.27 -15.42
C GLU A 29 15.63 -6.77 -15.36
N THR A 30 15.53 -6.12 -16.52
CA THR A 30 15.70 -4.68 -16.61
C THR A 30 14.53 -4.13 -15.84
N ASP A 31 14.75 -3.88 -14.55
CA ASP A 31 13.75 -3.30 -13.67
C ASP A 31 13.31 -2.02 -14.37
N PRO A 32 12.04 -1.91 -14.79
CA PRO A 32 11.55 -0.69 -15.41
C PRO A 32 11.89 0.45 -14.46
N ASN A 33 12.42 1.55 -15.01
CA ASN A 33 12.85 2.69 -14.22
C ASN A 33 11.77 3.02 -13.16
N PRO A 34 12.03 2.81 -11.86
CA PRO A 34 11.02 3.00 -10.82
C PRO A 34 10.89 4.47 -10.45
N ASP A 35 11.25 5.38 -11.36
CA ASP A 35 11.16 6.81 -11.13
C ASP A 35 9.88 7.34 -11.78
N SER A 36 8.77 7.23 -11.04
CA SER A 36 7.50 7.85 -11.42
C SER A 36 7.59 9.39 -11.43
N PRO A 37 7.22 10.08 -12.52
CA PRO A 37 7.09 11.52 -12.55
C PRO A 37 5.88 12.03 -11.75
N THR A 38 5.90 13.31 -11.35
CA THR A 38 4.76 13.95 -10.68
C THR A 38 3.62 14.16 -11.68
N PRO A 39 2.40 13.65 -11.43
CA PRO A 39 1.29 13.84 -12.35
C PRO A 39 0.92 15.31 -12.48
N VAL A 40 0.41 15.71 -13.64
CA VAL A 40 -0.02 17.09 -13.92
C VAL A 40 -1.46 17.09 -14.40
N LEU A 41 -2.35 17.76 -13.64
CA LEU A 41 -3.70 18.07 -14.09
C LEU A 41 -3.65 19.19 -15.11
N ILE A 42 -4.33 19.01 -16.24
CA ILE A 42 -4.32 19.95 -17.36
C ILE A 42 -5.35 21.06 -17.13
N SER A 43 -4.95 22.32 -17.31
CA SER A 43 -5.83 23.48 -17.29
C SER A 43 -6.42 23.81 -18.68
N GLU A 44 -7.55 24.52 -18.70
CA GLU A 44 -8.28 24.86 -19.94
C GLU A 44 -7.46 25.68 -20.93
N SER A 45 -6.60 26.56 -20.42
CA SER A 45 -5.84 27.51 -21.24
C SER A 45 -4.61 28.01 -20.50
N LYS A 46 -3.77 28.76 -21.23
CA LYS A 46 -2.55 29.41 -20.71
C LYS A 46 -2.82 30.48 -19.64
N ASP A 47 -4.06 30.96 -19.55
CA ASP A 47 -4.46 32.07 -18.69
C ASP A 47 -5.48 31.63 -17.62
N SER A 48 -5.72 30.32 -17.48
CA SER A 48 -6.74 29.76 -16.59
C SER A 48 -6.15 28.69 -15.69
N LEU A 49 -6.42 28.79 -14.38
CA LEU A 49 -6.14 27.76 -13.37
C LEU A 49 -7.28 26.74 -13.25
N ARG A 50 -8.28 26.81 -14.13
CA ARG A 50 -9.40 25.87 -14.16
C ARG A 50 -9.01 24.60 -14.88
N ALA A 51 -9.44 23.46 -14.36
CA ALA A 51 -9.27 22.16 -14.99
C ALA A 51 -9.90 22.16 -16.38
N LEU A 52 -9.18 21.62 -17.35
CA LEU A 52 -9.80 21.14 -18.57
C LEU A 52 -10.70 19.96 -18.18
N ALA A 53 -12.01 20.13 -18.33
CA ALA A 53 -12.98 19.13 -17.91
C ALA A 53 -14.17 19.03 -18.87
N THR A 54 -14.66 17.81 -19.08
CA THR A 54 -15.79 17.51 -19.98
C THR A 54 -16.75 16.52 -19.36
N SER A 55 -17.98 16.48 -19.87
CA SER A 55 -18.90 15.36 -19.59
C SER A 55 -18.43 14.09 -20.32
N PRO A 56 -18.61 12.87 -19.75
CA PRO A 56 -18.14 11.61 -20.36
C PRO A 56 -18.65 11.32 -21.77
N ASP A 57 -19.86 11.77 -22.10
CA ASP A 57 -20.47 11.65 -23.44
C ASP A 57 -19.71 12.39 -24.55
N ARG A 58 -18.83 13.32 -24.17
CA ARG A 58 -18.02 14.14 -25.07
C ARG A 58 -16.60 13.60 -25.28
N LEU A 59 -16.22 12.54 -24.58
CA LEU A 59 -14.89 11.95 -24.66
C LEU A 59 -14.57 11.52 -26.11
N GLY A 60 -13.42 11.95 -26.61
CA GLY A 60 -12.96 11.66 -27.98
C GLY A 60 -13.74 12.37 -29.11
N ARG A 61 -14.74 13.19 -28.80
CA ARG A 61 -15.57 13.92 -29.78
C ARG A 61 -15.31 15.43 -29.82
N THR A 62 -14.51 15.94 -28.89
CA THR A 62 -14.35 17.39 -28.69
C THR A 62 -12.90 17.80 -28.83
N ASN A 63 -12.66 18.91 -29.54
CA ASN A 63 -11.33 19.51 -29.57
C ASN A 63 -11.00 20.11 -28.19
N LEU A 64 -10.08 19.47 -27.49
CA LEU A 64 -9.71 19.81 -26.12
C LEU A 64 -8.98 21.15 -26.00
N SER A 65 -8.26 21.58 -27.05
CA SER A 65 -7.45 22.80 -27.01
C SER A 65 -8.27 24.09 -26.99
N SER A 66 -9.58 24.02 -27.27
CA SER A 66 -10.48 25.18 -27.34
C SER A 66 -11.67 25.06 -26.39
N LEU A 67 -11.62 24.12 -25.44
CA LEU A 67 -12.76 23.82 -24.58
C LEU A 67 -12.81 24.78 -23.39
N LYS A 68 -14.00 25.30 -23.10
CA LYS A 68 -14.31 25.97 -21.83
C LYS A 68 -15.15 25.04 -20.98
N SER A 69 -14.63 24.66 -19.81
CA SER A 69 -15.33 23.85 -18.82
C SER A 69 -16.56 24.61 -18.33
N ARG A 70 -17.61 23.84 -18.11
CA ARG A 70 -18.86 24.31 -17.50
C ARG A 70 -18.85 23.95 -16.02
N ALA A 71 -19.84 24.45 -15.30
CA ALA A 71 -20.13 23.96 -13.96
C ALA A 71 -20.77 22.57 -14.03
N PHE A 72 -20.38 21.70 -13.11
CA PHE A 72 -20.89 20.33 -13.01
C PHE A 72 -21.68 20.15 -11.72
N MET A 73 -22.79 19.44 -11.79
CA MET A 73 -23.66 19.24 -10.64
C MET A 73 -23.13 18.13 -9.71
N PRO A 74 -23.49 18.14 -8.42
CA PRO A 74 -23.21 17.02 -7.52
C PRO A 74 -23.71 15.68 -8.07
N ASN A 75 -22.99 14.61 -7.77
CA ASN A 75 -23.27 13.24 -8.25
C ASN A 75 -23.20 13.06 -9.78
N SER A 76 -22.77 14.08 -10.52
CA SER A 76 -22.51 13.92 -11.96
C SER A 76 -21.14 13.29 -12.19
N ARG A 77 -20.98 12.68 -13.37
CA ARG A 77 -19.68 12.19 -13.83
C ARG A 77 -18.98 13.26 -14.66
N VAL A 78 -17.68 13.41 -14.42
CA VAL A 78 -16.82 14.37 -15.11
C VAL A 78 -15.56 13.68 -15.57
N VAL A 79 -15.04 14.10 -16.71
CA VAL A 79 -13.73 13.69 -17.22
C VAL A 79 -12.75 14.83 -16.98
N LEU A 80 -11.73 14.58 -16.17
CA LEU A 80 -10.56 15.44 -16.02
C LEU A 80 -9.44 14.90 -16.92
N TYR A 81 -8.53 15.77 -17.35
CA TYR A 81 -7.39 15.36 -18.17
C TYR A 81 -6.09 15.59 -17.42
N ALA A 82 -5.20 14.60 -17.49
CA ALA A 82 -3.93 14.65 -16.79
C ALA A 82 -2.80 14.03 -17.64
N THR A 83 -1.57 14.38 -17.34
CA THR A 83 -0.38 13.92 -18.06
C THR A 83 0.80 13.75 -17.09
N ASN A 84 1.97 13.43 -17.63
CA ASN A 84 3.21 13.25 -16.88
C ASN A 84 3.13 12.07 -15.90
N PHE A 85 2.54 10.96 -16.35
CA PHE A 85 2.59 9.64 -15.70
C PHE A 85 2.31 8.54 -16.72
N GLU A 86 2.69 7.31 -16.38
CA GLU A 86 2.51 6.11 -17.21
C GLU A 86 2.23 4.91 -16.32
N PHE A 87 1.20 4.14 -16.66
CA PHE A 87 0.79 2.98 -15.88
C PHE A 87 1.69 1.77 -16.13
N LEU A 88 1.94 0.99 -15.07
CA LEU A 88 2.45 -0.37 -15.21
C LEU A 88 1.38 -1.29 -15.79
N ALA A 89 1.80 -2.48 -16.23
CA ALA A 89 0.86 -3.57 -16.51
C ALA A 89 -0.05 -3.78 -15.28
N ASP A 90 -1.36 -3.86 -15.53
CA ASP A 90 -2.42 -4.03 -14.53
C ASP A 90 -2.65 -2.86 -13.55
N GLU A 91 -1.97 -1.72 -13.73
CA GLU A 91 -2.27 -0.49 -13.00
C GLU A 91 -3.35 0.33 -13.72
N GLY A 92 -4.34 0.84 -12.99
CA GLY A 92 -5.45 1.61 -13.58
C GLY A 92 -6.08 2.60 -12.61
N ALA A 93 -7.38 2.84 -12.75
CA ALA A 93 -8.11 3.85 -11.97
C ALA A 93 -7.96 3.72 -10.45
N ASN A 94 -7.82 2.49 -9.95
CA ASN A 94 -7.59 2.20 -8.52
C ASN A 94 -6.28 2.77 -7.96
N SER A 95 -5.31 3.09 -8.81
CA SER A 95 -4.03 3.69 -8.43
C SER A 95 -4.06 5.22 -8.31
N ILE A 96 -5.16 5.86 -8.74
CA ILE A 96 -5.34 7.31 -8.70
C ILE A 96 -6.37 7.66 -7.65
N ARG A 97 -6.07 8.69 -6.84
CA ARG A 97 -7.04 9.29 -5.92
C ARG A 97 -7.29 10.74 -6.32
N LEU A 98 -8.56 11.15 -6.41
CA LEU A 98 -8.93 12.55 -6.59
C LEU A 98 -9.27 13.15 -5.22
N TYR A 99 -8.51 14.17 -4.82
CA TYR A 99 -8.77 14.96 -3.64
C TYR A 99 -9.41 16.28 -4.04
N VAL A 100 -10.41 16.70 -3.25
CA VAL A 100 -11.15 17.93 -3.47
C VAL A 100 -11.10 18.77 -2.20
N GLU A 101 -10.90 20.08 -2.34
CA GLU A 101 -10.96 21.04 -1.25
C GLU A 101 -11.98 22.13 -1.54
N ASP A 102 -12.89 22.39 -0.60
CA ASP A 102 -13.87 23.47 -0.69
C ASP A 102 -13.35 24.80 -0.13
N ALA A 103 -14.12 25.87 -0.31
CA ALA A 103 -13.75 27.21 0.15
C ALA A 103 -13.64 27.35 1.69
N LYS A 104 -14.10 26.35 2.44
CA LYS A 104 -14.01 26.27 3.91
C LYS A 104 -12.77 25.46 4.35
N GLY A 105 -11.95 25.00 3.40
CA GLY A 105 -10.74 24.19 3.64
C GLY A 105 -11.03 22.73 3.96
N ARG A 106 -12.27 22.26 3.75
CA ARG A 106 -12.63 20.86 4.00
C ARG A 106 -12.17 20.02 2.83
N LYS A 107 -11.60 18.85 3.14
CA LYS A 107 -11.04 17.92 2.15
C LYS A 107 -11.93 16.70 1.99
N TYR A 108 -12.17 16.32 0.74
CA TYR A 108 -13.00 15.21 0.32
C TYR A 108 -12.21 14.28 -0.60
N ARG A 109 -12.69 13.05 -0.78
CA ARG A 109 -12.16 12.11 -1.75
C ARG A 109 -13.25 11.66 -2.70
N PHE A 110 -13.07 11.99 -3.97
CA PHE A 110 -14.01 11.62 -5.03
C PHE A 110 -13.50 10.37 -5.74
N PRO A 111 -14.37 9.41 -6.07
CA PRO A 111 -13.94 8.18 -6.71
C PRO A 111 -13.53 8.43 -8.17
N VAL A 112 -12.40 7.85 -8.56
CA VAL A 112 -11.96 7.73 -9.95
C VAL A 112 -12.52 6.42 -10.49
N LEU A 113 -13.47 6.50 -11.41
CA LEU A 113 -14.23 5.36 -11.93
C LEU A 113 -13.50 4.66 -13.08
N ASP A 114 -12.83 5.44 -13.92
CA ASP A 114 -12.13 4.94 -15.11
C ASP A 114 -10.96 5.85 -15.46
N VAL A 115 -9.92 5.27 -16.05
CA VAL A 115 -8.79 6.01 -16.61
C VAL A 115 -8.41 5.39 -17.94
N SER A 116 -8.37 6.21 -18.98
CA SER A 116 -8.00 5.75 -20.31
C SER A 116 -7.08 6.75 -21.03
N PRO A 117 -6.12 6.27 -21.83
CA PRO A 117 -5.30 7.15 -22.66
C PRO A 117 -6.17 7.85 -23.71
N LEU A 118 -5.88 9.12 -23.97
CA LEU A 118 -6.59 9.90 -24.95
C LEU A 118 -6.24 9.41 -26.37
N ARG A 119 -7.26 9.25 -27.21
CA ARG A 119 -7.07 8.81 -28.60
C ARG A 119 -6.20 9.80 -29.37
N GLY A 120 -5.08 9.31 -29.92
CA GLY A 120 -4.11 10.12 -30.68
C GLY A 120 -3.03 10.79 -29.82
N GLN A 121 -3.18 10.82 -28.49
CA GLN A 121 -2.21 11.39 -27.54
C GLN A 121 -2.14 10.47 -26.31
N GLN A 122 -1.51 9.30 -26.48
CA GLN A 122 -1.50 8.23 -25.47
C GLN A 122 -0.83 8.60 -24.12
N TRP A 123 -0.12 9.72 -24.07
CA TRP A 123 0.57 10.27 -22.90
C TRP A 123 -0.29 11.30 -22.12
N VAL A 124 -1.51 11.54 -22.58
CA VAL A 124 -2.56 12.27 -21.85
C VAL A 124 -3.65 11.29 -21.49
N TYR A 125 -4.07 11.28 -20.23
CA TYR A 125 -5.08 10.38 -19.70
C TYR A 125 -6.37 11.14 -19.39
N ALA A 126 -7.49 10.55 -19.77
CA ALA A 126 -8.83 10.95 -19.39
C ALA A 126 -9.23 10.20 -18.10
N LEU A 127 -9.48 10.95 -17.04
CA LEU A 127 -9.86 10.48 -15.71
C LEU A 127 -11.37 10.68 -15.54
N THR A 128 -12.16 9.61 -15.59
CA THR A 128 -13.60 9.70 -15.31
C THR A 128 -13.81 9.62 -13.81
N VAL A 129 -14.40 10.66 -13.22
CA VAL A 129 -14.64 10.80 -11.78
C VAL A 129 -16.11 11.04 -11.49
N GLU A 130 -16.59 10.60 -10.33
CA GLU A 130 -17.92 10.95 -9.83
C GLU A 130 -17.80 12.09 -8.81
N LEU A 131 -18.60 13.15 -8.98
CA LEU A 131 -18.52 14.32 -8.11
C LEU A 131 -19.31 14.13 -6.81
N ARG A 132 -18.83 13.20 -5.99
CA ARG A 132 -19.41 12.82 -4.71
C ARG A 132 -18.31 12.33 -3.78
N ASP A 133 -18.33 12.78 -2.52
CA ASP A 133 -17.43 12.25 -1.49
C ASP A 133 -17.84 10.82 -1.10
N GLU A 134 -16.88 9.89 -1.17
CA GLU A 134 -17.10 8.49 -0.81
C GLU A 134 -16.73 8.19 0.65
N LEU A 135 -15.92 9.04 1.28
CA LEU A 135 -15.47 8.83 2.66
C LEU A 135 -16.57 9.16 3.67
N GLY A 136 -17.39 10.18 3.38
CA GLY A 136 -18.50 10.59 4.25
C GLY A 136 -18.03 11.15 5.59
N PHE A 137 -16.78 11.60 5.69
CA PHE A 137 -16.24 12.21 6.91
C PHE A 137 -16.89 13.59 7.18
N TRP A 138 -17.20 14.31 6.11
CA TRP A 138 -17.95 15.56 6.14
C TRP A 138 -19.32 15.37 5.46
N GLU A 139 -20.23 16.31 5.67
CA GLU A 139 -21.35 16.49 4.75
C GLU A 139 -20.83 16.74 3.33
N GLN A 140 -21.58 16.28 2.31
CA GLN A 140 -21.19 16.49 0.92
C GLN A 140 -20.88 17.96 0.65
N PRO A 141 -19.88 18.27 -0.20
CA PRO A 141 -19.51 19.64 -0.47
C PRO A 141 -20.70 20.42 -1.02
N GLU A 142 -20.78 21.70 -0.63
CA GLU A 142 -21.81 22.59 -1.11
C GLU A 142 -21.55 22.91 -2.59
N ALA A 143 -22.58 22.84 -3.43
CA ALA A 143 -22.48 23.08 -4.86
C ALA A 143 -22.58 24.57 -5.20
N ASP A 144 -21.80 25.39 -4.50
CA ASP A 144 -21.91 26.85 -4.49
C ASP A 144 -20.67 27.56 -5.06
N GLY A 145 -19.82 26.85 -5.81
CA GLY A 145 -18.66 27.49 -6.42
C GLY A 145 -17.60 26.52 -6.91
N ASP A 146 -16.47 27.09 -7.27
CA ASP A 146 -15.28 26.34 -7.59
C ASP A 146 -14.75 25.62 -6.35
N VAL A 147 -14.23 24.42 -6.58
CA VAL A 147 -13.43 23.65 -5.63
C VAL A 147 -12.04 23.45 -6.20
N LEU A 148 -11.03 23.29 -5.34
CA LEU A 148 -9.70 22.86 -5.79
C LEU A 148 -9.69 21.34 -5.91
N VAL A 149 -9.19 20.83 -7.04
CA VAL A 149 -9.00 19.40 -7.25
C VAL A 149 -7.54 19.09 -7.55
N GLY A 150 -7.04 18.00 -6.98
CA GLY A 150 -5.71 17.47 -7.21
C GLY A 150 -5.77 15.94 -7.23
N ILE A 151 -4.92 15.31 -8.01
CA ILE A 151 -4.80 13.85 -8.00
C ILE A 151 -3.55 13.41 -7.27
N THR A 152 -3.59 12.22 -6.68
CA THR A 152 -2.38 11.50 -6.30
C THR A 152 -2.24 10.24 -7.13
N TRP A 153 -1.00 9.95 -7.51
CA TRP A 153 -0.60 8.71 -8.17
C TRP A 153 0.73 8.27 -7.57
N ARG A 154 0.78 7.05 -7.05
CA ARG A 154 1.97 6.47 -6.38
C ARG A 154 2.59 7.42 -5.34
N GLY A 155 1.75 8.00 -4.47
CA GLY A 155 2.20 8.92 -3.42
C GLY A 155 2.60 10.34 -3.89
N LEU A 156 2.62 10.61 -5.20
CA LEU A 156 2.90 11.94 -5.75
C LEU A 156 1.61 12.71 -5.95
N ALA A 157 1.53 13.91 -5.40
CA ALA A 157 0.42 14.83 -5.62
C ALA A 157 0.67 15.71 -6.86
N SER A 158 -0.36 15.87 -7.68
CA SER A 158 -0.33 16.81 -8.81
C SER A 158 -0.39 18.26 -8.37
N ASN A 159 -0.22 19.18 -9.32
CA ASN A 159 -0.77 20.53 -9.17
C ASN A 159 -2.28 20.48 -8.89
N ARG A 160 -2.79 21.51 -8.20
CA ARG A 160 -4.23 21.68 -8.01
C ARG A 160 -4.79 22.70 -9.00
N VAL A 161 -6.00 22.43 -9.47
CA VAL A 161 -6.73 23.27 -10.42
C VAL A 161 -8.16 23.47 -9.92
N ARG A 162 -8.81 24.54 -10.35
CA ARG A 162 -10.22 24.79 -10.03
C ARG A 162 -11.14 23.89 -10.84
N LEU A 163 -12.16 23.34 -10.22
CA LEU A 163 -13.29 22.68 -10.89
C LEU A 163 -14.58 23.40 -10.49
N ALA A 164 -15.40 23.81 -11.47
CA ALA A 164 -16.68 24.46 -11.17
C ALA A 164 -17.68 23.42 -10.66
N PHE A 165 -18.05 23.52 -9.38
CA PHE A 165 -18.94 22.59 -8.70
C PHE A 165 -20.27 23.28 -8.36
N GLY A 166 -21.32 22.91 -9.09
CA GLY A 166 -22.63 23.57 -9.09
C GLY A 166 -22.65 24.89 -9.88
N LYS A 167 -21.76 25.82 -9.55
CA LYS A 167 -21.55 27.07 -10.30
C LYS A 167 -20.08 27.46 -10.39
N THR A 168 -19.76 28.32 -11.36
CA THR A 168 -18.42 28.88 -11.54
C THR A 168 -18.17 30.03 -10.56
N GLY A 169 -16.96 30.11 -9.98
CA GLY A 169 -16.52 31.21 -9.12
C GLY A 169 -16.51 30.85 -7.64
N GLY A 170 -16.99 31.74 -6.77
CA GLY A 170 -16.99 31.51 -5.32
C GLY A 170 -15.70 31.94 -4.62
N ASN A 171 -15.55 31.53 -3.35
CA ASN A 171 -14.53 32.08 -2.44
C ASN A 171 -13.26 31.22 -2.31
N ILE A 172 -13.15 30.13 -3.08
CA ILE A 172 -11.94 29.31 -3.08
C ILE A 172 -10.75 30.12 -3.62
N LYS A 173 -9.62 30.00 -2.93
CA LYS A 173 -8.35 30.59 -3.35
C LYS A 173 -7.49 29.52 -3.98
N ASP A 174 -6.74 29.90 -5.01
CA ASP A 174 -5.72 29.02 -5.59
C ASP A 174 -4.53 28.89 -4.63
N ASP A 175 -3.73 27.86 -4.87
CA ASP A 175 -2.46 27.67 -4.16
C ASP A 175 -1.50 28.84 -4.41
N GLU A 176 -0.71 29.17 -3.40
CA GLU A 176 0.37 30.14 -3.55
C GLU A 176 1.35 29.65 -4.62
N GLY A 177 1.57 30.48 -5.65
CA GLY A 177 2.43 30.11 -6.79
C GLY A 177 1.77 29.19 -7.83
N ALA A 178 0.45 28.96 -7.78
CA ALA A 178 -0.25 28.19 -8.80
C ALA A 178 -0.08 28.80 -10.20
N VAL A 179 0.29 27.97 -11.17
CA VAL A 179 0.46 28.37 -12.58
C VAL A 179 -0.43 27.52 -13.51
N PRO A 180 -0.97 28.12 -14.58
CA PRO A 180 -1.70 27.38 -15.60
C PRO A 180 -0.85 26.28 -16.24
N THR A 181 -1.49 25.14 -16.49
CA THR A 181 -0.89 23.92 -17.05
C THR A 181 -1.68 23.49 -18.29
N PRO A 182 -1.69 24.32 -19.35
CA PRO A 182 -2.54 24.12 -20.52
C PRO A 182 -2.23 22.82 -21.25
N PHE A 183 -3.15 22.42 -22.13
CA PHE A 183 -2.99 21.21 -22.94
C PHE A 183 -1.61 21.16 -23.64
N PRO A 184 -0.77 20.17 -23.31
CA PRO A 184 0.60 20.11 -23.81
C PRO A 184 0.66 19.75 -25.30
N THR A 185 1.62 20.32 -26.03
CA THR A 185 1.85 20.01 -27.47
C THR A 185 2.79 18.84 -27.70
N SER A 186 3.49 18.38 -26.66
CA SER A 186 4.43 17.25 -26.70
C SER A 186 4.50 16.61 -25.31
N PRO A 187 4.88 15.32 -25.21
CA PRO A 187 5.11 14.68 -23.91
C PRO A 187 6.09 15.48 -23.06
N ILE A 188 5.80 15.60 -21.76
CA ILE A 188 6.64 16.34 -20.80
C ILE A 188 7.96 15.59 -20.52
N ASN A 189 8.04 14.30 -20.89
CA ASN A 189 9.22 13.47 -20.67
C ASN A 189 10.45 14.03 -21.40
N ASN A 190 11.38 14.57 -20.62
CA ASN A 190 12.78 14.76 -21.00
C ASN A 190 13.60 13.75 -20.19
N PRO A 191 13.73 12.47 -20.60
CA PRO A 191 14.50 11.48 -19.85
C PRO A 191 16.02 11.72 -19.86
N GLY A 192 16.52 12.81 -20.47
CA GLY A 192 17.92 12.97 -20.83
C GLY A 192 18.67 14.20 -20.31
N SER A 193 18.03 15.18 -19.66
CA SER A 193 18.76 16.37 -19.18
C SER A 193 19.16 16.23 -17.72
N GLY A 194 20.21 15.45 -17.45
CA GLY A 194 20.87 15.44 -16.14
C GLY A 194 21.33 14.09 -15.59
N GLN A 195 21.40 13.02 -16.39
CA GLN A 195 22.07 11.78 -15.95
C GLN A 195 23.55 12.05 -15.69
N GLN A 196 23.88 12.33 -14.43
CA GLN A 196 25.23 12.16 -13.91
C GLN A 196 25.51 10.65 -13.91
N PRO A 197 26.58 10.17 -14.57
CA PRO A 197 26.94 8.76 -14.63
C PRO A 197 27.12 8.09 -13.25
N ASP A 198 27.31 8.91 -12.21
CA ASP A 198 27.59 8.48 -10.84
C ASP A 198 26.36 8.48 -9.90
N ALA A 199 25.15 8.75 -10.41
CA ALA A 199 23.92 8.68 -9.62
C ALA A 199 23.52 7.21 -9.37
N VAL A 200 24.14 6.58 -8.37
CA VAL A 200 23.69 5.29 -7.82
C VAL A 200 22.47 5.55 -6.94
N GLY A 201 21.30 5.77 -7.55
CA GLY A 201 20.07 6.04 -6.82
C GLY A 201 18.90 6.45 -7.70
N TYR A 202 17.70 6.01 -7.31
CA TYR A 202 16.42 6.40 -7.90
C TYR A 202 16.22 7.92 -7.78
N LEU A 203 15.98 8.61 -8.90
CA LEU A 203 15.97 10.08 -9.01
C LEU A 203 14.62 10.71 -8.62
N TYR A 204 13.48 10.03 -8.80
CA TYR A 204 12.13 10.58 -8.56
C TYR A 204 11.36 9.82 -7.47
N SER A 205 10.54 10.53 -6.67
CA SER A 205 10.10 10.07 -5.33
C SER A 205 8.89 9.14 -5.27
N GLY A 206 8.11 8.98 -6.34
CA GLY A 206 6.79 8.35 -6.24
C GLY A 206 6.82 6.86 -5.86
N ASP A 207 7.52 6.05 -6.63
CA ASP A 207 7.55 4.61 -6.36
C ASP A 207 8.21 4.26 -5.04
N ARG A 208 9.21 5.03 -4.59
CA ARG A 208 9.82 4.82 -3.26
C ARG A 208 8.82 5.12 -2.15
N VAL A 209 8.05 6.21 -2.26
CA VAL A 209 7.01 6.54 -1.29
C VAL A 209 5.92 5.48 -1.29
N ARG A 210 5.41 5.07 -2.46
CA ARG A 210 4.43 3.98 -2.59
C ARG A 210 4.96 2.67 -1.99
N PHE A 211 6.21 2.32 -2.30
CA PHE A 211 6.85 1.14 -1.74
C PHE A 211 6.89 1.22 -0.21
N LEU A 212 7.29 2.35 0.36
CA LEU A 212 7.30 2.55 1.80
C LEU A 212 5.90 2.47 2.42
N GLU A 213 4.86 3.02 1.79
CA GLU A 213 3.47 2.87 2.24
C GLU A 213 3.01 1.40 2.33
N GLN A 214 3.56 0.54 1.48
CA GLN A 214 3.27 -0.89 1.47
C GLN A 214 4.15 -1.67 2.45
N ALA A 215 5.46 -1.39 2.43
CA ALA A 215 6.50 -2.13 3.13
C ALA A 215 6.72 -1.69 4.59
N THR A 216 6.20 -0.53 5.02
CA THR A 216 6.36 -0.01 6.37
C THR A 216 5.02 0.43 6.98
N PHE A 217 5.05 0.98 8.20
CA PHE A 217 3.88 1.64 8.81
C PHE A 217 3.71 3.11 8.39
N GLY A 218 4.51 3.57 7.44
CA GLY A 218 4.41 4.89 6.84
C GLY A 218 5.75 5.37 6.30
N PRO A 219 5.76 6.10 5.16
CA PRO A 219 6.97 6.72 4.65
C PRO A 219 7.46 7.83 5.59
N THR A 220 8.79 7.96 5.73
CA THR A 220 9.43 9.10 6.41
C THR A 220 10.52 9.68 5.50
N PRO A 221 10.88 10.97 5.66
CA PRO A 221 11.98 11.56 4.90
C PRO A 221 13.30 10.77 5.04
N ALA A 222 13.58 10.26 6.23
CA ALA A 222 14.78 9.45 6.50
C ALA A 222 14.76 8.11 5.76
N LEU A 223 13.61 7.44 5.69
CA LEU A 223 13.45 6.19 4.93
C LEU A 223 13.58 6.42 3.41
N ASP A 224 12.98 7.49 2.89
CA ASP A 224 13.12 7.86 1.48
C ASP A 224 14.59 8.19 1.14
N GLU A 225 15.27 8.99 1.97
CA GLU A 225 16.70 9.28 1.78
C GLU A 225 17.57 8.02 1.89
N ARG A 226 17.22 7.07 2.77
CA ARG A 226 17.91 5.78 2.86
C ARG A 226 17.79 5.02 1.54
N ILE A 227 16.57 4.82 1.05
CA ILE A 227 16.33 4.08 -0.21
C ILE A 227 16.97 4.79 -1.40
N ARG A 228 16.96 6.14 -1.45
CA ARG A 228 17.69 6.89 -2.49
C ARG A 228 19.17 6.53 -2.53
N ARG A 229 19.80 6.33 -1.37
CA ARG A 229 21.24 6.04 -1.27
C ARG A 229 21.61 4.58 -1.54
N ILE A 230 20.78 3.63 -1.13
CA ILE A 230 21.15 2.20 -1.17
C ILE A 230 20.34 1.36 -2.15
N GLY A 231 19.23 1.88 -2.66
CA GLY A 231 18.29 1.15 -3.50
C GLY A 231 17.33 0.24 -2.72
N LEU A 232 16.27 -0.22 -3.39
CA LEU A 232 15.17 -0.99 -2.80
C LEU A 232 15.64 -2.39 -2.40
N ARG A 233 16.43 -3.03 -3.27
CA ARG A 233 16.95 -4.40 -3.05
C ARG A 233 17.84 -4.47 -1.81
N THR A 234 18.76 -3.52 -1.66
CA THR A 234 19.62 -3.44 -0.48
C THR A 234 18.82 -3.14 0.77
N TRP A 235 17.85 -2.22 0.70
CA TRP A 235 16.96 -1.94 1.84
C TRP A 235 16.14 -3.16 2.25
N LEU A 236 15.60 -3.93 1.30
CA LEU A 236 14.89 -5.19 1.59
C LEU A 236 15.81 -6.21 2.27
N ALA A 237 17.05 -6.36 1.80
CA ALA A 237 18.04 -7.24 2.45
C ALA A 237 18.29 -6.82 3.90
N GLU A 238 18.48 -5.51 4.15
CA GLU A 238 18.60 -4.98 5.52
C GLU A 238 17.39 -5.33 6.39
N GLN A 239 16.18 -5.22 5.85
CA GLN A 239 14.96 -5.53 6.58
C GLN A 239 14.76 -7.02 6.89
N PHE A 240 15.23 -7.91 6.02
CA PHE A 240 15.20 -9.34 6.28
C PHE A 240 16.13 -9.72 7.44
N ASP A 241 17.32 -9.11 7.48
CA ASP A 241 18.36 -9.39 8.48
C ASP A 241 18.22 -8.56 9.77
N ALA A 242 17.39 -7.52 9.77
CA ALA A 242 17.24 -6.62 10.91
C ALA A 242 16.83 -7.38 12.20
N PRO A 243 17.51 -7.11 13.33
CA PRO A 243 17.09 -7.58 14.64
C PRO A 243 15.65 -7.17 14.94
N TYR A 244 14.90 -8.05 15.58
CA TYR A 244 13.51 -7.78 15.93
C TYR A 244 13.12 -8.43 17.26
N PRO A 245 12.35 -7.74 18.12
CA PRO A 245 11.89 -6.36 17.95
C PRO A 245 12.98 -5.34 18.33
N THR A 246 12.82 -4.11 17.86
CA THR A 246 13.65 -2.96 18.27
C THR A 246 13.33 -2.59 19.71
N ASN A 247 12.04 -2.50 20.02
CA ASN A 247 11.52 -2.31 21.36
C ASN A 247 11.19 -3.68 21.97
N PRO A 248 11.75 -4.05 23.12
CA PRO A 248 11.44 -5.33 23.75
C PRO A 248 9.94 -5.52 23.97
N TYR A 249 9.45 -6.73 23.72
CA TYR A 249 8.08 -7.10 24.07
C TYR A 249 7.83 -6.86 25.56
N PRO A 250 6.63 -6.40 25.96
CA PRO A 250 6.25 -6.36 27.37
C PRO A 250 6.37 -7.75 27.99
N ASN A 251 6.93 -7.84 29.20
CA ASN A 251 7.01 -9.09 29.94
C ASN A 251 5.94 -9.09 31.04
N ILE A 252 4.76 -9.62 30.72
CA ILE A 252 3.62 -9.67 31.63
C ILE A 252 3.38 -11.13 32.02
N PRO A 253 3.47 -11.48 33.32
CA PRO A 253 3.17 -12.83 33.76
C PRO A 253 1.69 -13.17 33.53
N LEU A 254 1.38 -14.46 33.51
CA LEU A 254 -0.01 -14.90 33.53
C LEU A 254 -0.68 -14.41 34.82
N MET A 255 -1.77 -13.65 34.66
CA MET A 255 -2.56 -13.15 35.79
C MET A 255 -3.82 -14.00 36.01
N PRO A 256 -4.34 -14.10 37.24
CA PRO A 256 -5.65 -14.68 37.48
C PRO A 256 -6.72 -14.00 36.63
N THR A 257 -7.82 -14.69 36.31
CA THR A 257 -8.94 -14.06 35.58
C THR A 257 -9.67 -13.02 36.42
N ASN A 258 -9.55 -13.10 37.75
CA ASN A 258 -10.25 -12.25 38.69
C ASN A 258 -9.28 -11.17 39.19
N ILE A 259 -9.64 -9.90 39.00
CA ILE A 259 -8.84 -8.77 39.48
C ILE A 259 -8.97 -8.67 41.00
N SER A 260 -7.85 -8.84 41.71
CA SER A 260 -7.75 -8.69 43.17
C SER A 260 -8.10 -7.26 43.62
N ASP A 261 -8.63 -7.11 44.83
CA ASP A 261 -8.92 -5.78 45.41
C ASP A 261 -7.68 -4.89 45.54
N GLU A 262 -6.52 -5.48 45.85
CA GLU A 262 -5.23 -4.76 45.88
C GLU A 262 -4.90 -4.12 44.53
N CYS A 263 -5.06 -4.87 43.43
CA CYS A 263 -4.87 -4.34 42.08
C CYS A 263 -5.92 -3.30 41.69
N ARG A 264 -7.16 -3.40 42.20
CA ARG A 264 -8.19 -2.37 41.97
C ARG A 264 -7.85 -1.06 42.70
N ALA A 265 -7.24 -1.16 43.87
CA ALA A 265 -6.80 -0.01 44.66
C ALA A 265 -5.48 0.60 44.14
N THR A 266 -4.66 -0.18 43.43
CA THR A 266 -3.37 0.26 42.88
C THR A 266 -3.54 0.98 41.55
N THR A 267 -3.00 2.19 41.44
CA THR A 267 -3.07 3.00 40.22
C THR A 267 -2.55 2.22 39.00
N ASN A 268 -3.32 2.23 37.91
CA ASN A 268 -3.02 1.58 36.64
C ASN A 268 -2.88 0.04 36.65
N CYS A 269 -2.90 -0.65 37.81
CA CYS A 269 -2.67 -2.09 37.85
C CYS A 269 -3.67 -2.88 36.99
N ALA A 270 -4.96 -2.58 37.09
CA ALA A 270 -5.98 -3.23 36.26
C ALA A 270 -5.72 -3.01 34.75
N ARG A 271 -5.35 -1.80 34.35
CA ARG A 271 -5.00 -1.45 32.96
C ARG A 271 -3.77 -2.23 32.50
N ASP A 272 -2.71 -2.23 33.28
CA ASP A 272 -1.38 -2.73 32.88
C ASP A 272 -1.29 -4.27 32.92
N HIS A 273 -2.15 -4.94 33.68
CA HIS A 273 -2.10 -6.38 33.86
C HIS A 273 -3.29 -7.15 33.31
N TYR A 274 -4.47 -6.51 33.16
CA TYR A 274 -5.71 -7.18 32.79
C TYR A 274 -6.34 -6.60 31.51
N THR A 275 -5.61 -5.77 30.77
CA THR A 275 -6.03 -5.25 29.46
C THR A 275 -4.90 -5.36 28.44
N GLN A 276 -5.24 -5.13 27.17
CA GLN A 276 -4.28 -5.13 26.07
C GLN A 276 -3.42 -3.86 26.00
N TYR A 277 -3.61 -2.90 26.92
CA TYR A 277 -2.94 -1.61 26.88
C TYR A 277 -1.41 -1.67 26.70
N PRO A 278 -0.65 -2.52 27.45
CA PRO A 278 0.80 -2.58 27.26
C PRO A 278 1.20 -3.12 25.89
N LEU A 279 0.48 -4.11 25.38
CA LEU A 279 0.72 -4.69 24.07
C LEU A 279 0.40 -3.68 22.96
N GLN A 280 -0.70 -2.95 23.07
CA GLN A 280 -1.07 -1.88 22.14
C GLN A 280 -0.01 -0.78 22.11
N ASN A 281 0.47 -0.35 23.29
CA ASN A 281 1.54 0.64 23.38
C ASN A 281 2.83 0.13 22.72
N TRP A 282 3.23 -1.12 23.00
CA TRP A 282 4.38 -1.73 22.35
C TRP A 282 4.22 -1.79 20.83
N PHE A 283 3.06 -2.22 20.33
CA PHE A 283 2.79 -2.33 18.90
C PHE A 283 2.98 -0.99 18.20
N PHE A 284 2.36 0.09 18.69
CA PHE A 284 2.51 1.41 18.07
C PHE A 284 3.93 1.98 18.22
N LYS A 285 4.60 1.69 19.34
CA LYS A 285 6.00 2.10 19.52
C LYS A 285 6.91 1.42 18.50
N GLU A 286 6.72 0.12 18.26
CA GLU A 286 7.48 -0.61 17.25
C GLU A 286 7.11 -0.17 15.83
N ALA A 287 5.82 0.10 15.56
CA ALA A 287 5.37 0.61 14.27
C ALA A 287 5.98 1.97 13.92
N PHE A 288 6.05 2.91 14.86
CA PHE A 288 6.58 4.26 14.60
C PHE A 288 8.09 4.39 14.72
N TYR A 289 8.73 3.61 15.59
CA TYR A 289 10.13 3.81 15.96
C TYR A 289 11.00 2.56 15.81
N GLY A 290 10.44 1.43 15.35
CA GLY A 290 11.21 0.22 15.11
C GLY A 290 11.94 0.24 13.76
N ASP A 291 13.13 -0.38 13.72
CA ASP A 291 14.00 -0.39 12.55
C ASP A 291 13.57 -1.46 11.52
N ALA A 292 13.06 -2.61 11.98
CA ALA A 292 12.60 -3.71 11.12
C ALA A 292 11.13 -3.56 10.70
N GLN A 293 10.82 -2.43 10.06
CA GLN A 293 9.49 -2.05 9.58
C GLN A 293 8.80 -3.14 8.76
N LEU A 294 9.52 -3.78 7.82
CA LEU A 294 8.94 -4.81 6.96
C LEU A 294 8.49 -6.03 7.76
N LYS A 295 9.29 -6.48 8.72
CA LYS A 295 8.97 -7.65 9.55
C LYS A 295 7.73 -7.37 10.41
N HIS A 296 7.64 -6.17 10.98
CA HIS A 296 6.46 -5.76 11.74
C HIS A 296 5.21 -5.66 10.85
N ARG A 297 5.36 -5.10 9.64
CA ARG A 297 4.28 -4.95 8.65
C ARG A 297 3.73 -6.31 8.21
N VAL A 298 4.61 -7.26 7.88
CA VAL A 298 4.21 -8.62 7.51
C VAL A 298 3.59 -9.36 8.69
N ALA A 299 4.13 -9.23 9.91
CA ALA A 299 3.51 -9.81 11.09
C ALA A 299 2.09 -9.26 11.32
N TRP A 300 1.87 -7.97 11.09
CA TRP A 300 0.53 -7.35 11.13
C TRP A 300 -0.39 -7.87 10.03
N SER A 301 0.10 -8.03 8.79
CA SER A 301 -0.68 -8.65 7.71
C SER A 301 -1.08 -10.09 8.05
N LEU A 302 -0.15 -10.88 8.61
CA LEU A 302 -0.46 -12.23 9.07
C LEU A 302 -1.51 -12.24 10.18
N SER A 303 -1.56 -11.21 11.03
CA SER A 303 -2.60 -11.11 12.07
C SER A 303 -3.99 -10.83 11.50
N GLN A 304 -4.09 -10.29 10.28
CA GLN A 304 -5.36 -10.11 9.57
C GLN A 304 -5.84 -11.43 8.93
N LEU A 305 -4.96 -12.41 8.78
CA LEU A 305 -5.29 -13.75 8.29
C LEU A 305 -5.57 -14.70 9.47
N TRP A 306 -4.63 -14.81 10.41
CA TRP A 306 -4.72 -15.66 11.59
C TRP A 306 -5.31 -14.92 12.78
N VAL A 307 -6.57 -14.51 12.65
CA VAL A 307 -7.24 -13.62 13.62
C VAL A 307 -7.43 -14.26 15.00
N VAL A 308 -7.16 -13.48 16.05
CA VAL A 308 -7.59 -13.71 17.43
C VAL A 308 -8.19 -12.43 18.00
N SER A 309 -8.96 -12.52 19.09
CA SER A 309 -9.66 -11.38 19.70
C SER A 309 -9.11 -11.05 21.09
N GLY A 310 -8.62 -9.81 21.27
CA GLY A 310 -8.26 -9.29 22.59
C GLY A 310 -9.47 -9.01 23.51
N VAL A 311 -10.70 -9.07 22.99
CA VAL A 311 -11.95 -8.96 23.76
C VAL A 311 -12.28 -10.29 24.42
N ASP A 312 -12.04 -11.40 23.71
CA ASP A 312 -12.27 -12.76 24.21
C ASP A 312 -11.05 -13.25 25.01
N THR A 313 -9.87 -13.17 24.41
CA THR A 313 -8.58 -13.45 25.05
C THR A 313 -8.08 -12.22 25.79
N LYS A 314 -8.63 -11.98 26.97
CA LYS A 314 -8.28 -10.82 27.82
C LYS A 314 -6.88 -10.88 28.44
N GLN A 315 -6.22 -12.03 28.36
CA GLN A 315 -4.86 -12.23 28.87
C GLN A 315 -3.85 -11.60 27.91
N SER A 316 -3.19 -10.52 28.33
CA SER A 316 -2.17 -9.83 27.53
C SER A 316 -0.96 -10.74 27.25
N SER A 317 -0.59 -11.62 28.20
CA SER A 317 0.48 -12.61 28.03
C SER A 317 0.23 -13.57 26.86
N HIS A 318 -1.01 -14.00 26.65
CA HIS A 318 -1.40 -14.85 25.51
C HIS A 318 -1.27 -14.09 24.19
N MET A 319 -1.71 -12.83 24.17
CA MET A 319 -1.63 -11.98 22.99
C MET A 319 -0.18 -11.60 22.64
N ILE A 320 0.69 -11.39 23.64
CA ILE A 320 2.13 -11.18 23.42
C ILE A 320 2.75 -12.41 22.76
N ALA A 321 2.47 -13.62 23.26
CA ALA A 321 2.96 -14.87 22.66
C ALA A 321 2.46 -15.06 21.22
N TYR A 322 1.21 -14.64 20.93
CA TYR A 322 0.65 -14.59 19.58
C TYR A 322 1.45 -13.65 18.66
N HIS A 323 1.72 -12.41 19.07
CA HIS A 323 2.49 -11.47 18.24
C HIS A 323 3.96 -11.88 18.04
N GLN A 324 4.59 -12.50 19.05
CA GLN A 324 5.93 -13.07 18.94
C GLN A 324 5.99 -14.20 17.90
N LEU A 325 4.96 -15.02 17.84
CA LEU A 325 4.86 -16.12 16.88
C LEU A 325 4.67 -15.62 15.45
N LEU A 326 3.83 -14.61 15.25
CA LEU A 326 3.64 -14.00 13.93
C LEU A 326 4.93 -13.35 13.42
N SER A 327 5.65 -12.62 14.27
CA SER A 327 6.91 -11.98 13.86
C SER A 327 8.02 -12.99 13.61
N LYS A 328 8.10 -14.07 14.39
CA LYS A 328 9.00 -15.22 14.15
C LYS A 328 8.76 -15.84 12.77
N ASN A 329 7.51 -15.92 12.34
CA ASN A 329 7.11 -16.56 11.09
C ASN A 329 6.91 -15.59 9.91
N ALA A 330 7.19 -14.29 10.08
CA ALA A 330 6.89 -13.26 9.08
C ALA A 330 7.49 -13.55 7.70
N PHE A 331 8.72 -14.05 7.65
CA PHE A 331 9.41 -14.41 6.41
C PHE A 331 9.57 -15.93 6.23
N GLY A 332 8.76 -16.70 6.97
CA GLY A 332 8.87 -18.15 7.08
C GLY A 332 7.95 -18.92 6.14
N ASN A 333 7.81 -20.21 6.45
CA ASN A 333 6.92 -21.10 5.70
C ASN A 333 5.50 -21.10 6.31
N TYR A 334 4.48 -21.01 5.45
CA TYR A 334 3.08 -20.96 5.88
C TYR A 334 2.64 -22.20 6.68
N ARG A 335 3.16 -23.39 6.36
CA ARG A 335 2.87 -24.63 7.12
C ARG A 335 3.44 -24.58 8.53
N THR A 336 4.62 -23.98 8.70
CA THR A 336 5.22 -23.77 10.03
C THR A 336 4.40 -22.78 10.83
N LEU A 337 3.99 -21.65 10.22
CA LEU A 337 3.08 -20.69 10.85
C LEU A 337 1.79 -21.37 11.31
N MET A 338 1.15 -22.16 10.45
CA MET A 338 -0.08 -22.89 10.74
C MET A 338 0.07 -23.85 11.93
N ASN A 339 1.17 -24.59 11.99
CA ASN A 339 1.45 -25.47 13.14
C ASN A 339 1.70 -24.66 14.42
N ASP A 340 2.55 -23.64 14.36
CA ASP A 340 2.90 -22.82 15.51
C ASP A 340 1.62 -22.15 16.08
N ILE A 341 0.78 -21.54 15.23
CA ILE A 341 -0.43 -20.83 15.66
C ILE A 341 -1.50 -21.78 16.22
N THR A 342 -1.54 -23.03 15.74
CA THR A 342 -2.41 -24.08 16.29
C THR A 342 -2.11 -24.30 17.78
N LEU A 343 -0.84 -24.24 18.17
CA LEU A 343 -0.37 -24.47 19.53
C LEU A 343 -0.33 -23.19 20.38
N ASN A 344 -0.78 -22.05 19.85
CA ASN A 344 -0.75 -20.78 20.54
C ASN A 344 -1.87 -20.69 21.61
N PRO A 345 -1.57 -20.21 22.83
CA PRO A 345 -2.57 -20.12 23.90
C PRO A 345 -3.68 -19.10 23.63
N GLY A 346 -3.39 -18.03 22.89
CA GLY A 346 -4.41 -17.06 22.47
C GLY A 346 -5.39 -17.67 21.48
N MET A 347 -4.88 -18.35 20.45
CA MET A 347 -5.71 -19.08 19.48
C MET A 347 -6.53 -20.19 20.13
N GLY A 348 -5.92 -20.96 21.02
CA GLY A 348 -6.58 -22.04 21.75
C GLY A 348 -7.71 -21.55 22.67
N ASN A 349 -7.59 -20.33 23.22
CA ASN A 349 -8.67 -19.69 23.96
C ASN A 349 -9.75 -19.12 23.02
N TYR A 350 -9.36 -18.44 21.94
CA TYR A 350 -10.26 -17.77 21.01
C TYR A 350 -11.22 -18.73 20.32
N LEU A 351 -10.74 -19.91 19.88
CA LEU A 351 -11.56 -20.93 19.23
C LEU A 351 -11.94 -22.09 20.17
N ASP A 352 -11.87 -21.86 21.48
CA ASP A 352 -12.27 -22.81 22.53
C ASP A 352 -11.59 -24.20 22.46
N MET A 353 -10.46 -24.32 21.76
CA MET A 353 -9.69 -25.56 21.69
C MET A 353 -9.16 -25.96 23.07
N VAL A 354 -8.88 -25.00 23.95
CA VAL A 354 -8.49 -25.23 25.35
C VAL A 354 -9.54 -26.01 26.15
N ARG A 355 -10.80 -26.02 25.71
CA ARG A 355 -11.91 -26.76 26.34
C ARG A 355 -12.13 -28.15 25.73
N SER A 356 -11.40 -28.50 24.67
CA SER A 356 -11.51 -29.79 24.00
C SER A 356 -10.92 -30.90 24.87
N THR A 357 -11.67 -31.98 25.07
CA THR A 357 -11.21 -33.15 25.85
C THR A 357 -11.52 -34.44 25.11
N LYS A 358 -10.91 -35.56 25.52
CA LYS A 358 -11.18 -36.89 24.94
C LYS A 358 -12.68 -37.25 24.90
N ASN A 359 -13.43 -36.84 25.92
CA ASN A 359 -14.84 -37.20 26.08
C ASN A 359 -15.80 -36.13 25.52
N ASN A 360 -15.29 -34.94 25.23
CA ASN A 360 -16.06 -33.83 24.66
C ASN A 360 -15.16 -33.05 23.69
N PRO A 361 -14.96 -33.58 22.47
CA PRO A 361 -14.12 -32.93 21.47
C PRO A 361 -14.78 -31.64 20.97
N ASN A 362 -14.02 -30.55 20.92
CA ASN A 362 -14.47 -29.29 20.33
C ASN A 362 -14.00 -29.19 18.87
N GLU A 363 -14.94 -29.13 17.93
CA GLU A 363 -14.66 -29.10 16.50
C GLU A 363 -14.38 -27.69 15.94
N ASN A 364 -14.61 -26.63 16.74
CA ASN A 364 -14.56 -25.25 16.25
C ASN A 364 -13.23 -24.93 15.56
N TYR A 365 -12.10 -25.15 16.24
CA TYR A 365 -10.77 -24.92 15.64
C TYR A 365 -10.52 -25.76 14.38
N ALA A 366 -10.92 -27.03 14.39
CA ALA A 366 -10.73 -27.94 13.26
C ALA A 366 -11.57 -27.54 12.03
N ARG A 367 -12.71 -26.88 12.25
CA ARG A 367 -13.50 -26.28 11.18
C ARG A 367 -12.85 -25.00 10.65
N GLU A 368 -12.46 -24.09 11.54
CA GLU A 368 -11.93 -22.78 11.14
C GLU A 368 -10.56 -22.88 10.43
N ILE A 369 -9.72 -23.85 10.81
CA ILE A 369 -8.45 -24.10 10.10
C ILE A 369 -8.68 -24.49 8.64
N LEU A 370 -9.74 -25.24 8.33
CA LEU A 370 -10.11 -25.61 6.97
C LEU A 370 -10.78 -24.45 6.24
N GLN A 371 -11.76 -23.79 6.86
CA GLN A 371 -12.63 -22.82 6.19
C GLN A 371 -12.08 -21.40 6.17
N LEU A 372 -11.60 -20.87 7.30
CA LEU A 372 -11.21 -19.45 7.40
C LEU A 372 -9.72 -19.23 7.18
N PHE A 373 -8.85 -20.15 7.62
CA PHE A 373 -7.41 -19.94 7.62
C PHE A 373 -6.64 -20.65 6.50
N SER A 374 -7.31 -21.50 5.70
CA SER A 374 -6.67 -22.18 4.57
C SER A 374 -7.46 -22.10 3.26
N VAL A 375 -8.58 -22.81 3.13
CA VAL A 375 -9.30 -22.92 1.84
C VAL A 375 -10.09 -21.64 1.51
N GLY A 376 -10.60 -20.96 2.53
CA GLY A 376 -11.52 -19.83 2.36
C GLY A 376 -12.98 -20.27 2.21
N LEU A 377 -13.90 -19.31 2.28
CA LEU A 377 -15.34 -19.55 2.07
C LEU A 377 -15.69 -19.89 0.63
N PHE A 378 -14.84 -19.45 -0.31
CA PHE A 378 -15.00 -19.67 -1.74
C PHE A 378 -13.71 -20.21 -2.32
N MET A 379 -13.81 -21.18 -3.22
CA MET A 379 -12.66 -21.63 -4.00
C MET A 379 -12.28 -20.53 -5.00
N LEU A 380 -11.00 -20.21 -5.07
CA LEU A 380 -10.47 -19.19 -5.96
C LEU A 380 -9.62 -19.84 -7.06
N ASN A 381 -9.65 -19.25 -8.26
CA ASN A 381 -8.66 -19.50 -9.30
C ASN A 381 -7.30 -18.94 -8.87
N GLN A 382 -6.24 -19.29 -9.60
CA GLN A 382 -4.90 -18.74 -9.30
C GLN A 382 -4.83 -17.21 -9.44
N ASP A 383 -5.72 -16.60 -10.23
CA ASP A 383 -5.86 -15.16 -10.39
C ASP A 383 -6.72 -14.50 -9.28
N GLY A 384 -7.17 -15.27 -8.29
CA GLY A 384 -7.99 -14.78 -7.18
C GLY A 384 -9.48 -14.60 -7.50
N THR A 385 -9.93 -14.90 -8.72
CA THR A 385 -11.36 -14.87 -9.07
C THR A 385 -12.09 -16.08 -8.48
N LEU A 386 -13.38 -15.92 -8.17
CA LEU A 386 -14.21 -17.02 -7.67
C LEU A 386 -14.32 -18.14 -8.71
N GLN A 387 -14.07 -19.38 -8.29
CA GLN A 387 -14.49 -20.55 -9.04
C GLN A 387 -16.02 -20.62 -8.95
N ARG A 388 -16.68 -20.40 -10.10
CA ARG A 388 -18.12 -20.59 -10.25
C ARG A 388 -18.38 -22.03 -10.68
N ASP A 389 -19.51 -22.56 -10.29
CA ASP A 389 -20.02 -23.80 -10.87
C ASP A 389 -20.18 -23.66 -12.39
N ALA A 390 -19.96 -24.77 -13.09
CA ALA A 390 -20.01 -24.85 -14.55
C ALA A 390 -21.43 -24.89 -15.09
#